data_AF-A0A2G2B7N3-F1
#
_entry.id   AF-A0A2G2B7N3-F1
#
_cell.length_a   1.000
_cell.length_b   1.000
_cell.length_c   1.000
_cell.angle_alpha   90.00
_cell.angle_beta   90.00
_cell.angle_gamma   90.00
#
_symmetry.space_group_name_H-M   'P 1'
#
loop_
_entity.id
_entity.type
_entity.pdbx_description
1 polymer ?
#
loop_
_entity_poly.entity_id
_entity_poly.type
_entity_poly.pdbx_seq_one_letter_code
_entity_poly.pdbx_strand_id
1 'polypeptide(L)'
;MAAEKQDSKTLLLMGLLALWLAVYGYSIIYYLTTGDKTAATLPGLSRVAGFMGWQGVAGMIAFACWGIGWGFPKGSGVRRISAVPLGMALALVLALLGLAVFGG
;
A
#
# COMPACT_ATOMS: atom_id res chain seq x y z
N MET A 1 -20.38 -16.56 19.96
CA MET A 1 -20.68 -15.82 18.71
C MET A 1 -19.94 -14.48 18.58
N ALA A 2 -19.91 -13.60 19.59
CA ALA A 2 -19.21 -12.31 19.48
C ALA A 2 -17.67 -12.44 19.39
N ALA A 3 -17.07 -13.34 20.19
CA ALA A 3 -15.63 -13.62 20.17
C ALA A 3 -15.17 -14.20 18.81
N GLU A 4 -15.90 -15.18 18.29
CA GLU A 4 -15.61 -15.83 16.99
C GLU A 4 -15.60 -14.83 15.82
N LYS A 5 -16.56 -13.89 15.77
CA LYS A 5 -16.57 -12.81 14.76
C LYS A 5 -15.37 -11.87 14.88
N GLN A 6 -14.85 -11.66 16.09
CA GLN A 6 -13.69 -10.81 16.32
C GLN A 6 -12.39 -11.50 15.88
N ASP A 7 -12.28 -12.81 16.09
CA ASP A 7 -11.14 -13.60 15.62
C ASP A 7 -11.08 -13.66 14.09
N SER A 8 -12.22 -13.88 13.42
CA SER A 8 -12.26 -13.87 11.95
C SER A 8 -11.82 -12.53 11.34
N LYS A 9 -12.24 -11.40 11.93
CA LYS A 9 -11.80 -10.06 11.49
C LYS A 9 -10.30 -9.86 11.69
N THR A 10 -9.75 -10.38 12.77
CA THR A 10 -8.33 -10.26 13.10
C THR A 10 -7.49 -11.09 12.12
N LEU A 11 -7.90 -12.33 11.83
CA LEU A 11 -7.25 -13.18 10.82
C LEU A 11 -7.31 -12.55 9.42
N LEU A 12 -8.47 -12.01 9.05
CA LEU A 12 -8.65 -11.34 7.76
C LEU A 12 -7.76 -10.10 7.65
N LEU A 13 -7.69 -9.28 8.71
CA LEU A 13 -6.82 -8.10 8.75
C LEU A 13 -5.34 -8.51 8.67
N MET A 14 -4.92 -9.57 9.38
CA MET A 14 -3.56 -10.11 9.27
C MET A 14 -3.25 -10.54 7.83
N GLY A 15 -4.17 -11.26 7.18
CA GLY A 15 -4.03 -11.68 5.80
C GLY A 15 -3.90 -10.49 4.84
N LEU A 16 -4.72 -9.46 5.00
CA LEU A 16 -4.63 -8.25 4.19
C LEU A 16 -3.35 -7.45 4.44
N LEU A 17 -2.88 -7.37 5.69
CA LEU A 17 -1.61 -6.72 6.01
C LEU A 17 -0.43 -7.47 5.41
N ALA A 18 -0.42 -8.80 5.47
CA ALA A 18 0.59 -9.63 4.84
C ALA A 18 0.56 -9.49 3.31
N LEU A 19 -0.64 -9.50 2.71
CA LEU A 19 -0.82 -9.29 1.28
C LEU A 19 -0.35 -7.88 0.86
N TRP A 20 -0.72 -6.86 1.63
CA TRP A 20 -0.26 -5.49 1.40
C TRP A 20 1.27 -5.41 1.44
N LEU A 21 1.90 -6.01 2.45
CA LEU A 21 3.35 -6.02 2.58
C LEU A 21 4.03 -6.74 1.41
N ALA A 22 3.46 -7.86 0.97
CA ALA A 22 3.94 -8.61 -0.17
C ALA A 22 3.83 -7.80 -1.48
N VAL A 23 2.69 -7.16 -1.72
CA VAL A 23 2.47 -6.32 -2.92
C VAL A 23 3.36 -5.08 -2.90
N TYR A 24 3.45 -4.41 -1.75
CA TYR A 24 4.31 -3.24 -1.58
C TYR A 24 5.79 -3.62 -1.74
N GLY A 25 6.25 -4.69 -1.10
CA GLY A 25 7.60 -5.21 -1.26
C GLY A 25 7.90 -5.63 -2.70
N TYR A 26 6.95 -6.31 -3.36
CA TYR A 26 7.06 -6.68 -4.77
C TYR A 26 7.16 -5.44 -5.67
N SER A 27 6.43 -4.35 -5.38
CA SER A 27 6.53 -3.11 -6.16
C SER A 27 7.94 -2.54 -6.15
N ILE A 28 8.63 -2.61 -5.00
CA ILE A 28 10.02 -2.13 -4.84
C ILE A 28 10.96 -3.07 -5.60
N ILE A 29 10.80 -4.38 -5.43
CA ILE A 29 11.61 -5.38 -6.15
C ILE A 29 11.42 -5.20 -7.66
N TYR A 30 10.19 -4.99 -8.12
CA TYR A 30 9.86 -4.72 -9.53
C TYR A 30 10.61 -3.48 -10.02
N TYR A 31 10.55 -2.38 -9.29
CA TYR A 31 11.27 -1.15 -9.66
C TYR A 31 12.79 -1.33 -9.74
N LEU A 32 13.36 -2.08 -8.80
CA LEU A 32 14.81 -2.32 -8.72
C LEU A 32 15.32 -3.34 -9.75
N THR A 33 14.52 -4.35 -10.08
CA THR A 33 14.96 -5.51 -10.90
C THR A 33 14.46 -5.46 -12.33
N THR A 34 13.36 -4.75 -12.60
CA THR A 34 12.85 -4.59 -13.96
C THR A 34 13.69 -3.51 -14.63
N GLY A 35 14.86 -3.92 -15.10
CA GLY A 35 15.71 -3.14 -16.01
C GLY A 35 14.96 -2.80 -17.30
N ASP A 36 15.53 -1.87 -18.08
CA ASP A 36 15.02 -1.19 -19.29
C ASP A 36 14.64 -2.09 -20.48
N LYS A 37 13.92 -3.19 -20.22
CA LYS A 37 13.62 -4.25 -21.18
C LYS A 37 12.53 -3.85 -22.18
N THR A 38 11.85 -2.72 -21.97
CA THR A 38 10.88 -2.14 -22.89
C THR A 38 11.44 -0.85 -23.49
N ALA A 39 12.03 -0.98 -24.68
CA ALA A 39 12.65 0.12 -25.42
C ALA A 39 11.61 1.14 -25.93
N ALA A 40 11.93 2.44 -25.83
CA ALA A 40 12.12 3.39 -26.95
C ALA A 40 12.08 4.87 -26.51
N THR A 41 11.57 5.20 -25.32
CA THR A 41 11.53 6.59 -24.83
C THR A 41 11.68 6.59 -23.31
N LEU A 42 12.82 7.06 -22.81
CA LEU A 42 13.13 7.25 -21.39
C LEU A 42 13.06 5.96 -20.53
N PRO A 43 14.18 5.22 -20.44
CA PRO A 43 14.26 3.94 -19.73
C PRO A 43 13.77 3.99 -18.26
N GLY A 44 13.90 5.13 -17.58
CA GLY A 44 13.38 5.31 -16.22
C GLY A 44 11.85 5.41 -16.12
N LEU A 45 11.15 5.85 -17.18
CA LEU A 45 9.72 6.15 -17.11
C LEU A 45 8.88 4.86 -17.06
N SER A 46 9.28 3.80 -17.75
CA SER A 46 8.57 2.51 -17.74
C SER A 46 8.61 1.84 -16.37
N ARG A 47 9.74 1.94 -15.66
CA ARG A 47 9.89 1.42 -14.29
C ARG A 47 9.04 2.18 -13.29
N VAL A 48 9.05 3.52 -13.38
CA VAL A 48 8.21 4.37 -12.54
C VAL A 48 6.73 4.10 -12.80
N ALA A 49 6.31 3.98 -14.05
CA ALA A 49 4.92 3.66 -14.39
C ALA A 49 4.48 2.31 -13.81
N GLY A 50 5.30 1.26 -13.95
CA GLY A 50 5.01 -0.04 -13.36
C GLY A 50 4.97 -0.02 -11.82
N PHE A 51 5.92 0.68 -11.19
CA PHE A 51 5.90 0.91 -9.74
C PHE A 51 4.62 1.61 -9.29
N MET A 52 4.21 2.69 -9.98
CA MET A 52 2.99 3.43 -9.66
C MET A 52 1.73 2.57 -9.83
N GLY A 53 1.70 1.69 -10.84
CA GLY A 53 0.64 0.69 -11.01
C GLY A 53 0.52 -0.23 -9.78
N TRP A 54 1.65 -0.76 -9.30
CA TRP A 54 1.67 -1.59 -8.09
C TRP A 54 1.34 -0.81 -6.81
N GLN A 55 1.73 0.45 -6.72
CA GLN A 55 1.34 1.33 -5.61
C GLN A 55 -0.17 1.59 -5.60
N GLY A 56 -0.82 1.66 -6.77
CA GLY A 56 -2.28 1.69 -6.87
C GLY A 56 -2.94 0.45 -6.25
N VAL A 57 -2.42 -0.75 -6.57
CA VAL A 57 -2.90 -2.01 -5.98
C VAL A 57 -2.66 -2.04 -4.47
N ALA A 58 -1.46 -1.67 -4.02
CA ALA A 58 -1.14 -1.57 -2.59
C ALA A 58 -2.06 -0.56 -1.88
N GLY A 59 -2.40 0.56 -2.51
CA GLY A 59 -3.33 1.58 -2.01
C GLY A 59 -4.74 1.03 -1.81
N MET A 60 -5.26 0.24 -2.75
CA MET A 60 -6.58 -0.41 -2.59
C MET A 60 -6.61 -1.36 -1.39
N ILE A 61 -5.56 -2.16 -1.22
CA ILE A 61 -5.44 -3.08 -0.07
C ILE A 61 -5.31 -2.27 1.24
N ALA A 62 -4.55 -1.17 1.22
CA ALA A 62 -4.41 -0.28 2.35
C ALA A 62 -5.75 0.31 2.82
N PHE A 63 -6.61 0.71 1.88
CA PHE A 63 -7.97 1.15 2.19
C PHE A 63 -8.81 0.05 2.83
N ALA A 64 -8.73 -1.19 2.32
CA ALA A 64 -9.42 -2.33 2.91
C ALA A 64 -8.96 -2.60 4.36
N CYS A 65 -7.65 -2.63 4.60
CA CYS A 65 -7.06 -2.75 5.95
C CYS A 65 -7.62 -1.69 6.91
N TRP A 66 -7.63 -0.42 6.48
CA TRP A 66 -8.12 0.69 7.29
C TRP A 66 -9.62 0.58 7.59
N GLY A 67 -10.43 0.22 6.60
CA GLY A 67 -11.88 0.03 6.76
C GLY A 67 -12.22 -1.06 7.77
N ILE A 68 -11.49 -2.18 7.75
CA ILE A 68 -11.65 -3.26 8.73
C ILE A 68 -11.16 -2.82 10.11
N GLY A 69 -10.02 -2.13 10.16
CA GLY A 69 -9.43 -1.57 11.37
C GLY A 69 -10.33 -0.56 12.11
N TRP A 70 -11.17 0.17 11.38
CA TRP A 70 -12.15 1.09 11.95
C TRP A 70 -13.20 0.42 12.84
N GLY A 71 -13.45 -0.87 12.61
CA GLY A 71 -14.34 -1.68 13.44
C GLY A 71 -13.78 -2.05 14.82
N PHE A 72 -12.49 -1.80 15.08
CA PHE A 72 -11.86 -2.09 16.37
C PHE A 72 -11.95 -0.91 17.36
N PRO A 73 -11.88 -1.17 18.68
CA PRO A 73 -11.94 -0.14 19.71
C PRO A 73 -10.93 0.99 19.47
N LYS A 74 -11.37 2.24 19.71
CA LYS A 74 -10.52 3.42 19.64
C LYS A 74 -9.36 3.27 20.63
N GLY A 75 -8.14 3.54 20.18
CA GLY A 75 -6.92 3.39 20.99
C GLY A 75 -6.28 1.99 20.99
N SER A 76 -6.92 0.98 20.39
CA SER A 76 -6.31 -0.35 20.25
C SER A 76 -5.11 -0.33 19.30
N GLY A 77 -4.08 -1.15 19.62
CA GLY A 77 -2.90 -1.31 18.76
C GLY A 77 -3.26 -1.79 17.35
N VAL A 78 -4.25 -2.69 17.25
CA VAL A 78 -4.76 -3.22 15.97
C VAL A 78 -5.26 -2.11 15.06
N ARG A 79 -6.05 -1.16 15.60
CA ARG A 79 -6.56 -0.01 14.83
C ARG A 79 -5.46 0.95 14.38
N ARG A 80 -4.37 1.07 15.14
CA ARG A 80 -3.20 1.86 14.74
C ARG A 80 -2.43 1.18 13.61
N ILE A 81 -2.19 -0.13 13.73
CA ILE A 81 -1.47 -0.92 12.73
C ILE A 81 -2.24 -0.93 11.40
N SER A 82 -3.57 -1.09 11.43
CA SER A 82 -4.39 -1.06 10.21
C SER A 82 -4.33 0.26 9.43
N ALA A 83 -3.91 1.35 10.08
CA ALA A 83 -3.77 2.65 9.44
C ALA A 83 -2.38 2.87 8.82
N VAL A 84 -1.38 2.04 9.14
CA VAL A 84 -0.01 2.15 8.61
C VAL A 84 0.01 2.06 7.08
N PRO A 85 -0.63 1.06 6.43
CA PRO A 85 -0.70 0.98 4.98
C PRO A 85 -1.25 2.26 4.34
N LEU A 86 -2.33 2.79 4.92
CA LEU A 86 -3.00 3.99 4.40
C LEU A 86 -2.12 5.23 4.58
N GLY A 87 -1.46 5.36 5.74
CA GLY A 87 -0.51 6.44 6.00
C GLY A 87 0.65 6.43 4.99
N MET A 88 1.18 5.26 4.63
CA MET A 88 2.22 5.14 3.62
C MET A 88 1.72 5.52 2.22
N ALA A 89 0.52 5.08 1.83
CA ALA A 89 -0.09 5.48 0.56
C ALA A 89 -0.31 7.00 0.49
N LEU A 90 -0.80 7.61 1.56
CA LEU A 90 -0.99 9.07 1.66
C LEU A 90 0.35 9.82 1.62
N ALA A 91 1.36 9.34 2.32
CA ALA A 91 2.70 9.93 2.29
C ALA A 91 3.28 9.91 0.88
N LEU A 92 3.10 8.81 0.13
CA LEU A 92 3.51 8.72 -1.26
C LEU A 92 2.76 9.73 -2.14
N VAL A 93 1.44 9.83 -2.02
CA VAL A 93 0.63 10.81 -2.75
C VAL A 93 1.10 12.24 -2.45
N LEU A 94 1.32 12.57 -1.18
CA LEU A 94 1.81 13.89 -0.77
C LEU A 94 3.21 14.18 -1.34
N ALA A 95 4.12 13.20 -1.35
CA ALA A 95 5.43 13.35 -1.95
C ALA A 95 5.34 13.61 -3.46
N LEU A 96 4.45 12.91 -4.17
CA LEU A 96 4.20 13.12 -5.60
C LEU A 96 3.59 14.49 -5.89
N LEU A 97 2.62 14.93 -5.08
CA LEU A 97 2.04 16.27 -5.20
C LEU A 97 3.07 17.36 -4.90
N GLY A 98 3.90 17.17 -3.87
CA GLY A 98 5.00 18.09 -3.56
C GLY A 98 5.98 18.22 -4.72
N LEU A 99 6.37 17.09 -5.32
CA LEU A 99 7.21 17.10 -6.51
C LEU A 99 6.54 17.82 -7.69
N ALA A 100 5.24 17.61 -7.91
CA ALA A 100 4.51 18.25 -9.00
C ALA A 100 4.35 19.77 -8.82
N VAL A 101 4.20 20.25 -7.58
CA VAL A 101 4.00 21.67 -7.27
C VAL A 101 5.33 22.44 -7.24
N PHE A 102 6.40 21.84 -6.71
CA PHE A 102 7.68 22.52 -6.49
C PHE A 102 8.78 22.13 -7.49
N GLY A 103 8.62 21.02 -8.20
CA GLY A 103 9.58 20.52 -9.20
C GLY A 103 9.23 20.83 -10.64
N GLY A 104 8.10 21.53 -10.89
CA GLY A 104 7.67 22.01 -12.21
C GLY A 104 8.12 23.44 -12.51
#